data_AF-A0A8T6I1P6-F1
#
_entry.id   AF-A0A8T6I1P6-F1
#
_cell.length_a   1.000
_cell.length_b   1.000
_cell.length_c   1.000
_cell.angle_alpha   90.00
_cell.angle_beta   90.00
_cell.angle_gamma   90.00
#
_symmetry.space_group_name_H-M   'P 1'
#
loop_
_entity.id
_entity.type
_entity.pdbx_description
1 polymer ?
#
loop_
_entity_poly.entity_id
_entity_poly.type
_entity_poly.pdbx_seq_one_letter_code
_entity_poly.pdbx_strand_id
1 'polypeptide(L)'
;MGHAHGFHVRYTKFQTVDDRKRILREANRARAGYRATLPASVQGKPREVARWMMKDRIRTGQSYGKWSYEWILHPVPTMNEPNKAVSWLTASDSIDEDRKADMFLDAGLARIDNVFMMTRRLFSALERPIGTSSSHNTVWHGYAPYNPQMLGKYLTIFPATGNFVLTGDNGRTPAMRRGLERKPLTFEDLLWPGQRIPPPGRSRRKGRMASVELFARALQGGRSIGWRRH
;
A
#
# COMPACT_ATOMS: atom_id res chain seq x y z
N MET A 1 -11.90 -23.37 2.79
CA MET A 1 -10.64 -22.77 3.32
C MET A 1 -10.07 -21.84 2.26
N GLY A 2 -9.61 -20.65 2.64
CA GLY A 2 -8.95 -19.74 1.69
C GLY A 2 -7.50 -20.18 1.44
N HIS A 3 -7.13 -20.40 0.18
CA HIS A 3 -5.73 -20.67 -0.18
C HIS A 3 -4.97 -19.35 -0.35
N ALA A 4 -3.85 -19.21 0.35
CA ALA A 4 -2.95 -18.08 0.20
C ALA A 4 -1.87 -18.42 -0.82
N HIS A 5 -1.57 -17.48 -1.72
CA HIS A 5 -0.50 -17.65 -2.70
C HIS A 5 0.63 -16.67 -2.46
N GLY A 6 1.86 -17.19 -2.45
CA GLY A 6 3.09 -16.44 -2.27
C GLY A 6 3.72 -16.06 -3.60
N PHE A 7 4.28 -14.85 -3.67
CA PHE A 7 5.04 -14.36 -4.81
C PHE A 7 6.38 -13.80 -4.34
N HIS A 8 7.44 -14.09 -5.09
CA HIS A 8 8.66 -13.32 -5.02
C HIS A 8 8.51 -12.05 -5.86
N VAL A 9 8.94 -10.93 -5.30
CA VAL A 9 8.94 -9.63 -5.98
C VAL A 9 10.35 -9.08 -5.94
N ARG A 10 10.83 -8.62 -7.09
CA ARG A 10 12.06 -7.86 -7.21
C ARG A 10 11.84 -6.63 -8.06
N TYR A 11 12.71 -5.66 -7.90
CA TYR A 11 12.74 -4.42 -8.68
C TYR A 11 14.16 -3.87 -8.64
N THR A 12 14.52 -2.99 -9.57
CA THR A 12 15.87 -2.42 -9.58
C THR A 12 16.01 -1.43 -8.42
N LYS A 13 16.93 -1.72 -7.51
CA LYS A 13 17.31 -0.83 -6.40
C LYS A 13 18.37 0.15 -6.89
N PHE A 14 18.43 1.34 -6.28
CA PHE A 14 19.44 2.38 -6.56
C PHE A 14 19.42 2.92 -7.99
N GLN A 15 18.35 3.66 -8.32
CA GLN A 15 18.25 4.42 -9.56
C GLN A 15 17.98 5.88 -9.26
N THR A 16 18.51 6.77 -10.11
CA THR A 16 18.17 8.19 -10.08
C THR A 16 16.69 8.40 -10.40
N VAL A 17 16.16 9.56 -10.04
CA VAL A 17 14.76 9.90 -10.36
C VAL A 17 14.52 9.89 -11.87
N ASP A 18 15.50 10.32 -12.66
CA ASP A 18 15.38 10.39 -14.11
C ASP A 18 15.44 9.00 -14.78
N ASP A 19 16.28 8.10 -14.28
CA ASP A 19 16.28 6.70 -14.73
C ASP A 19 14.93 6.03 -14.48
N ARG A 20 14.34 6.24 -13.30
CA ARG A 20 13.01 5.70 -12.96
C ARG A 20 11.94 6.26 -13.88
N LYS A 21 11.97 7.57 -14.16
CA LYS A 21 11.04 8.21 -15.12
C LYS A 21 11.22 7.63 -16.52
N ARG A 22 12.46 7.41 -16.97
CA ARG A 22 12.75 6.78 -18.28
C ARG A 22 12.12 5.39 -18.38
N ILE A 23 12.36 4.53 -17.38
CA ILE A 23 11.77 3.19 -17.30
C ILE A 23 10.24 3.24 -17.31
N LEU A 24 9.65 4.17 -16.57
CA LEU A 24 8.20 4.33 -16.52
C LEU A 24 7.64 4.75 -17.90
N ARG A 25 8.32 5.66 -18.59
CA ARG A 25 7.96 6.10 -19.95
C ARG A 25 8.09 4.97 -20.96
N GLU A 26 9.15 4.16 -20.88
CA GLU A 26 9.35 2.98 -21.73
C GLU A 26 8.26 1.94 -21.51
N ALA A 27 7.96 1.60 -20.26
CA ALA A 27 6.90 0.66 -19.94
C ALA A 27 5.52 1.18 -20.39
N ASN A 28 5.24 2.49 -20.22
CA ASN A 28 4.01 3.10 -20.71
C ASN A 28 3.93 3.09 -22.25
N ARG A 29 5.03 3.33 -22.96
CA ARG A 29 5.10 3.22 -24.42
C ARG A 29 4.85 1.78 -24.88
N ALA A 30 5.50 0.80 -24.27
CA ALA A 30 5.29 -0.62 -24.58
C ALA A 30 3.83 -1.04 -24.35
N ARG A 31 3.24 -0.60 -23.24
CA ARG A 31 1.82 -0.86 -22.95
C ARG A 31 0.88 -0.14 -23.92
N ALA A 32 1.20 1.07 -24.36
CA ALA A 32 0.40 1.79 -25.35
C ALA A 32 0.47 1.13 -26.74
N GLY A 33 1.64 0.62 -27.13
CA GLY A 33 1.80 -0.18 -28.35
C GLY A 33 1.00 -1.48 -28.29
N TYR A 34 1.13 -2.22 -27.19
CA TYR A 34 0.36 -3.45 -26.96
C TYR A 34 -1.16 -3.20 -26.90
N ARG A 35 -1.59 -2.07 -26.32
CA ARG A 35 -3.00 -1.67 -26.33
C ARG A 35 -3.56 -1.58 -27.74
N ALA A 36 -2.79 -1.10 -28.71
CA ALA A 36 -3.25 -0.93 -30.09
C ALA A 36 -3.52 -2.26 -30.82
N THR A 37 -2.94 -3.37 -30.35
CA THR A 37 -3.15 -4.71 -30.94
C THR A 37 -4.37 -5.44 -30.37
N LEU A 38 -4.99 -4.91 -29.31
CA LEU A 38 -6.13 -5.54 -28.64
C LEU A 38 -7.47 -5.10 -29.25
N PRO A 39 -8.54 -5.89 -29.08
CA PRO A 39 -9.88 -5.49 -29.51
C PRO A 39 -10.34 -4.17 -28.88
N ALA A 40 -11.09 -3.36 -29.63
CA ALA A 40 -11.59 -2.06 -29.19
C ALA A 40 -12.34 -2.10 -27.83
N SER A 41 -13.01 -3.21 -27.54
CA SER A 41 -13.69 -3.47 -26.26
C SER A 41 -12.77 -3.47 -25.03
N VAL A 42 -11.48 -3.74 -25.22
CA VAL A 42 -10.46 -3.82 -24.16
C VAL A 42 -9.59 -2.55 -24.11
N GLN A 43 -9.35 -1.89 -25.25
CA GLN A 43 -8.44 -0.74 -25.36
C GLN A 43 -8.75 0.39 -24.38
N GLY A 44 -10.04 0.63 -24.09
CA GLY A 44 -10.50 1.66 -23.16
C GLY A 44 -10.29 1.34 -21.67
N LYS A 45 -9.84 0.12 -21.33
CA LYS A 45 -9.80 -0.37 -19.95
C LYS A 45 -8.36 -0.72 -19.53
N PRO A 46 -7.63 0.21 -18.88
CA PRO A 46 -6.20 0.04 -18.60
C PRO A 46 -5.84 -1.22 -17.79
N ARG A 47 -6.72 -1.65 -16.87
CA ARG A 47 -6.50 -2.87 -16.10
C ARG A 47 -6.67 -4.14 -16.95
N GLU A 48 -7.64 -4.17 -17.85
CA GLU A 48 -7.80 -5.30 -18.77
C GLU A 48 -6.63 -5.38 -19.74
N VAL A 49 -6.20 -4.25 -20.32
CA VAL A 49 -4.98 -4.20 -21.16
C VAL A 49 -3.76 -4.77 -20.41
N ALA A 50 -3.57 -4.38 -19.15
CA ALA A 50 -2.49 -4.91 -18.32
C ALA A 50 -2.63 -6.41 -18.04
N ARG A 51 -3.87 -6.92 -17.89
CA ARG A 51 -4.15 -8.35 -17.69
C ARG A 51 -3.80 -9.15 -18.95
N TRP A 52 -4.23 -8.71 -20.13
CA TRP A 52 -3.86 -9.32 -21.41
C TRP A 52 -2.34 -9.35 -21.59
N MET A 53 -1.68 -8.21 -21.37
CA MET A 53 -0.21 -8.13 -21.48
C MET A 53 0.49 -9.05 -20.47
N MET A 54 -0.07 -9.22 -19.26
CA MET A 54 0.47 -10.13 -18.26
C MET A 54 0.29 -11.59 -18.68
N LYS A 55 -0.87 -11.98 -19.22
CA LYS A 55 -1.09 -13.34 -19.74
C LYS A 55 -0.06 -13.71 -20.80
N ASP A 56 0.17 -12.82 -21.76
CA ASP A 56 1.16 -13.06 -22.81
C ASP A 56 2.57 -13.21 -22.22
N ARG A 57 2.93 -12.41 -21.23
CA ARG A 57 4.22 -12.53 -20.54
C ARG A 57 4.36 -13.81 -19.71
N ILE A 58 3.28 -14.28 -19.09
CA ILE A 58 3.22 -15.57 -18.39
C ILE A 58 3.41 -16.72 -19.39
N ARG A 59 2.75 -16.67 -20.55
CA ARG A 59 2.83 -17.74 -21.57
C ARG A 59 4.19 -17.80 -22.27
N THR A 60 4.75 -16.64 -22.58
CA THR A 60 6.03 -16.53 -23.29
C THR A 60 7.23 -16.81 -22.39
N GLY A 61 7.01 -16.94 -21.08
CA GLY A 61 8.02 -17.34 -20.10
C GLY A 61 9.34 -16.61 -20.27
N GLN A 62 9.29 -15.28 -20.47
CA GLN A 62 10.49 -14.45 -20.48
C GLN A 62 11.09 -14.42 -19.08
N SER A 63 11.73 -15.51 -18.69
CA SER A 63 12.46 -15.65 -17.44
C SER A 63 13.68 -14.76 -17.50
N TYR A 64 13.81 -13.89 -16.50
CA TYR A 64 14.92 -12.98 -16.38
C TYR A 64 15.80 -13.37 -15.19
N GLY A 65 17.02 -13.83 -15.42
CA GLY A 65 18.05 -14.05 -14.40
C GLY A 65 18.72 -15.43 -14.41
N LYS A 66 19.66 -15.63 -13.49
CA LYS A 66 20.54 -16.81 -13.37
C LYS A 66 19.94 -17.98 -12.57
N TRP A 67 18.84 -17.76 -11.85
CA TRP A 67 18.21 -18.76 -10.96
C TRP A 67 16.95 -19.36 -11.61
N SER A 68 16.56 -20.58 -11.21
CA SER A 68 15.45 -21.39 -11.75
C SER A 68 14.05 -20.78 -11.66
N TYR A 69 13.91 -19.61 -11.03
CA TYR A 69 12.64 -18.91 -10.93
C TYR A 69 12.28 -18.24 -12.25
N GLU A 70 11.07 -18.52 -12.75
CA GLU A 70 10.49 -17.82 -13.88
C GLU A 70 10.09 -16.40 -13.45
N TRP A 71 10.94 -15.42 -13.76
CA TRP A 71 10.71 -14.03 -13.41
C TRP A 71 9.99 -13.29 -14.52
N ILE A 72 8.75 -12.90 -14.28
CA ILE A 72 7.92 -12.19 -15.25
C ILE A 72 7.95 -10.70 -14.98
N LEU A 73 8.32 -9.90 -15.99
CA LEU A 73 8.32 -8.45 -15.88
C LEU A 73 6.88 -7.93 -15.71
N HIS A 74 6.67 -7.01 -14.77
CA HIS A 74 5.38 -6.41 -14.51
C HIS A 74 5.04 -5.35 -15.59
N PRO A 75 3.84 -5.35 -16.20
CA PRO A 75 3.48 -4.46 -17.31
C PRO A 75 3.20 -3.03 -16.85
N VAL A 76 2.99 -2.82 -15.55
CA VAL A 76 2.71 -1.51 -14.96
C VAL A 76 3.70 -1.25 -13.81
N PRO A 77 4.96 -0.91 -14.08
CA PRO A 77 5.91 -0.53 -13.03
C PRO A 77 5.46 0.78 -12.36
N THR A 78 6.02 1.08 -11.19
CA THR A 78 5.78 2.34 -10.48
C THR A 78 7.11 3.06 -10.20
N MET A 79 7.07 4.33 -9.79
CA MET A 79 8.28 5.05 -9.38
C MET A 79 9.00 4.42 -8.18
N ASN A 80 8.26 3.70 -7.34
CA ASN A 80 8.80 3.04 -6.15
C ASN A 80 9.29 1.62 -6.47
N GLU A 81 8.76 1.01 -7.53
CA GLU A 81 9.11 -0.34 -7.98
C GLU A 81 9.47 -0.33 -9.49
N PRO A 82 10.58 0.32 -9.88
CA PRO A 82 11.02 0.35 -11.28
C PRO A 82 11.51 -1.03 -11.72
N ASN A 83 11.25 -1.41 -12.97
CA ASN A 83 11.57 -2.75 -13.51
C ASN A 83 11.08 -3.90 -12.60
N LYS A 84 9.91 -3.72 -11.97
CA LYS A 84 9.33 -4.76 -11.12
C LYS A 84 9.17 -6.05 -11.91
N ALA A 85 9.63 -7.16 -11.33
CA ALA A 85 9.39 -8.50 -11.82
C ALA A 85 8.87 -9.39 -10.68
N VAL A 86 8.04 -10.34 -11.04
CA VAL A 86 7.31 -11.19 -10.10
C VAL A 86 7.52 -12.66 -10.49
N SER A 87 7.70 -13.52 -9.51
CA SER A 87 7.75 -14.98 -9.70
C SER A 87 6.82 -15.67 -8.72
N TRP A 88 6.14 -16.72 -9.16
CA TRP A 88 5.15 -17.41 -8.35
C TRP A 88 5.82 -18.50 -7.50
N LEU A 89 5.74 -18.38 -6.17
CA LEU A 89 6.34 -19.34 -5.24
C LEU A 89 5.45 -20.56 -5.01
N THR A 90 4.15 -20.33 -4.81
CA THR A 90 3.17 -21.39 -4.53
C THR A 90 2.27 -21.59 -5.75
N ALA A 91 2.90 -21.87 -6.88
CA ALA A 91 2.21 -22.08 -8.14
C ALA A 91 1.23 -23.27 -8.02
N SER A 92 0.06 -23.11 -8.63
CA SER A 92 -0.94 -24.17 -8.74
C SER A 92 -1.57 -24.11 -10.12
N ASP A 93 -1.68 -25.25 -10.78
CA ASP A 93 -2.30 -25.38 -12.09
C ASP A 93 -3.83 -25.30 -12.04
N SER A 94 -4.41 -25.39 -10.84
CA SER A 94 -5.86 -25.29 -10.62
C SER A 94 -6.43 -23.88 -10.76
N ILE A 95 -5.60 -22.89 -11.10
CA ILE A 95 -5.98 -21.48 -11.12
C ILE A 95 -6.19 -21.02 -12.55
N ASP A 96 -7.40 -20.52 -12.79
CA ASP A 96 -7.78 -19.90 -14.05
C ASP A 96 -6.79 -18.81 -14.48
N GLU A 97 -6.59 -18.69 -15.79
CA GLU A 97 -5.58 -17.81 -16.36
C GLU A 97 -5.85 -16.32 -16.08
N ASP A 98 -7.11 -15.86 -16.11
CA ASP A 98 -7.45 -14.48 -15.72
C ASP A 98 -7.08 -14.24 -14.27
N ARG A 99 -7.42 -15.22 -13.41
CA ARG A 99 -7.13 -15.14 -11.98
C ARG A 99 -5.62 -15.11 -11.72
N LYS A 100 -4.86 -15.96 -12.41
CA LYS A 100 -3.40 -15.99 -12.37
C LYS A 100 -2.83 -14.63 -12.76
N ALA A 101 -3.24 -14.07 -13.91
CA ALA A 101 -2.76 -12.77 -14.36
C ALA A 101 -3.10 -11.63 -13.39
N ASP A 102 -4.31 -11.62 -12.82
CA ASP A 102 -4.69 -10.65 -11.79
C ASP A 102 -3.80 -10.75 -10.54
N MET A 103 -3.48 -11.97 -10.09
CA MET A 103 -2.60 -12.18 -8.95
C MET A 103 -1.19 -11.65 -9.21
N PHE A 104 -0.63 -11.89 -10.39
CA PHE A 104 0.66 -11.32 -10.82
C PHE A 104 0.63 -9.78 -10.88
N LEU A 105 -0.47 -9.19 -11.35
CA LEU A 105 -0.65 -7.73 -11.39
C LEU A 105 -0.78 -7.11 -9.99
N ASP A 106 -1.30 -7.88 -9.04
CA ASP A 106 -1.54 -7.42 -7.69
C ASP A 106 -0.33 -7.57 -6.77
N ALA A 107 0.66 -8.38 -7.18
CA ALA A 107 1.91 -8.60 -6.50
C ALA A 107 2.79 -7.34 -6.50
N GLY A 108 3.25 -6.97 -5.30
CA GLY A 108 4.08 -5.80 -5.06
C GLY A 108 4.42 -5.66 -3.59
N LEU A 109 5.51 -4.97 -3.31
CA LEU A 109 6.02 -4.69 -1.98
C LEU A 109 5.56 -3.33 -1.46
N ALA A 110 5.16 -2.40 -2.33
CA ALA A 110 4.76 -1.05 -1.94
C ALA A 110 3.71 -0.99 -0.82
N ARG A 111 2.76 -1.94 -0.76
CA ARG A 111 1.77 -2.00 0.34
C ARG A 111 2.39 -2.41 1.66
N ILE A 112 3.28 -3.40 1.63
CA ILE A 112 3.99 -3.92 2.80
C ILE A 112 4.99 -2.86 3.30
N ASP A 113 5.70 -2.21 2.40
CA ASP A 113 6.62 -1.10 2.71
C ASP A 113 5.91 0.05 3.41
N ASN A 114 4.69 0.40 2.99
CA ASN A 114 3.89 1.42 3.67
C ASN A 114 3.54 1.02 5.10
N VAL A 115 3.14 -0.24 5.34
CA VAL A 115 2.88 -0.75 6.69
C VAL A 115 4.15 -0.68 7.53
N PHE A 116 5.29 -1.14 7.01
CA PHE A 116 6.56 -1.05 7.72
C PHE A 116 7.02 0.38 7.97
N MET A 117 6.77 1.30 7.04
CA MET A 117 7.06 2.72 7.23
C MET A 117 6.22 3.30 8.36
N MET A 118 4.92 3.02 8.41
CA MET A 118 4.03 3.46 9.50
C MET A 118 4.49 2.88 10.84
N THR A 119 4.77 1.58 10.85
CA THR A 119 5.29 0.87 12.01
C THR A 119 6.62 1.47 12.48
N ARG A 120 7.56 1.80 11.58
CA ARG A 120 8.84 2.43 11.94
C ARG A 120 8.66 3.82 12.56
N ARG A 121 7.75 4.64 12.01
CA ARG A 121 7.44 5.96 12.58
C ARG A 121 6.86 5.84 13.99
N LEU A 122 6.07 4.80 14.24
CA LEU A 122 5.58 4.48 15.57
C LEU A 122 6.68 3.96 16.50
N PHE A 123 7.64 3.15 16.01
CA PHE A 123 8.79 2.75 16.81
C PHE A 123 9.68 3.93 17.23
N SER A 124 9.71 5.04 16.47
CA SER A 124 10.33 6.29 16.97
C SER A 124 9.56 6.88 18.17
N ALA A 125 8.26 6.58 18.33
CA ALA A 125 7.56 6.93 19.57
C ALA A 125 7.95 6.02 20.75
N LEU A 126 8.52 4.82 20.49
CA LEU A 126 9.17 3.95 21.48
C LEU A 126 10.60 4.38 21.83
N GLU A 127 11.08 5.46 21.22
CA GLU A 127 12.34 6.10 21.61
C GLU A 127 12.25 6.65 23.03
N ARG A 128 13.35 6.55 23.80
CA ARG A 128 13.36 7.02 25.18
C ARG A 128 13.14 8.53 25.20
N PRO A 129 12.23 9.06 26.05
CA PRO A 129 12.13 10.50 26.24
C PRO A 129 13.46 11.04 26.76
N ILE A 130 13.98 12.08 26.10
CA ILE A 130 15.20 12.77 26.51
C ILE A 130 14.84 13.65 27.71
N GLY A 131 15.36 13.31 28.88
CA GLY A 131 15.26 14.17 30.07
C GLY A 131 16.15 15.40 29.92
N THR A 132 15.60 16.60 30.09
CA THR A 132 16.39 17.82 30.26
C THR A 132 16.75 18.00 31.73
N SER A 133 18.00 18.38 32.00
CA SER A 133 18.56 18.58 33.35
C SER A 133 17.81 19.60 34.22
N SER A 134 16.98 20.45 33.61
CA SER A 134 16.16 21.47 34.25
C SER A 134 14.78 20.99 34.71
N SER A 135 14.36 19.78 34.31
CA SER A 135 13.14 19.13 34.83
C SER A 135 13.56 18.20 35.98
N HIS A 136 13.00 18.37 37.17
CA HIS A 136 13.34 17.62 38.40
C HIS A 136 13.00 16.11 38.28
N ASN A 137 13.71 15.38 37.42
CA ASN A 137 13.42 14.00 37.05
C ASN A 137 11.97 13.75 36.56
N THR A 138 11.26 14.82 36.19
CA THR A 138 9.85 14.76 35.80
C THR A 138 9.78 14.52 34.29
N VAL A 139 9.86 13.25 33.91
CA VAL A 139 9.72 12.83 32.52
C VAL A 139 8.24 12.91 32.13
N TRP A 140 7.89 13.75 31.15
CA TRP A 140 6.52 13.79 30.64
C TRP A 140 6.19 12.45 29.96
N HIS A 141 5.40 11.62 30.62
CA HIS A 141 4.92 10.32 30.13
C HIS A 141 3.83 10.40 29.05
N GLY A 142 3.63 11.56 28.39
CA GLY A 142 2.56 11.77 27.41
C GLY A 142 2.68 10.87 26.18
N TYR A 143 3.88 10.33 25.98
CA TYR A 143 4.22 9.37 24.94
C TYR A 143 4.76 8.06 25.51
N ALA A 144 4.44 7.64 26.74
CA ALA A 144 4.98 6.37 27.26
C ALA A 144 4.36 5.16 26.54
N PRO A 145 5.04 4.51 25.56
CA PRO A 145 4.51 3.36 24.85
C PRO A 145 5.24 2.10 25.37
N TYR A 146 5.80 2.17 26.58
CA TYR A 146 6.64 1.13 27.17
C TYR A 146 5.86 -0.14 27.56
N ASN A 147 4.56 -0.21 27.23
CA ASN A 147 3.84 -1.46 27.25
C ASN A 147 3.96 -2.14 25.86
N PRO A 148 4.72 -3.25 25.72
CA PRO A 148 4.86 -3.96 24.45
C PRO A 148 3.52 -4.48 23.90
N GLN A 149 2.49 -4.65 24.74
CA GLN A 149 1.14 -5.00 24.29
C GLN A 149 0.53 -3.91 23.41
N MET A 150 0.89 -2.64 23.60
CA MET A 150 0.42 -1.54 22.74
C MET A 150 1.00 -1.68 21.33
N LEU A 151 2.24 -2.13 21.20
CA LEU A 151 2.84 -2.41 19.89
C LEU A 151 2.06 -3.48 19.12
N GLY A 152 1.69 -4.59 19.78
CA GLY A 152 0.84 -5.61 19.18
C GLY A 152 -0.52 -5.06 18.72
N LYS A 153 -1.13 -4.18 19.52
CA LYS A 153 -2.39 -3.50 19.15
C LYS A 153 -2.19 -2.62 17.93
N TYR A 154 -1.14 -1.80 17.86
CA TYR A 154 -0.86 -0.95 16.71
C TYR A 154 -0.59 -1.76 15.43
N LEU A 155 0.20 -2.83 15.52
CA LEU A 155 0.46 -3.75 14.40
C LEU A 155 -0.80 -4.43 13.88
N THR A 156 -1.82 -4.59 14.73
CA THR A 156 -3.13 -5.11 14.34
C THR A 156 -4.02 -4.02 13.72
N ILE A 157 -4.05 -2.83 14.34
CA ILE A 157 -4.95 -1.73 13.96
C ILE A 157 -4.51 -1.08 12.64
N PHE A 158 -3.21 -0.87 12.40
CA PHE A 158 -2.76 -0.12 11.21
C PHE A 158 -3.09 -0.81 9.88
N PRO A 159 -2.80 -2.11 9.68
CA PRO A 159 -3.20 -2.79 8.45
C PRO A 159 -4.72 -2.81 8.28
N ALA A 160 -5.46 -2.97 9.37
CA ALA A 160 -6.91 -3.01 9.32
C ALA A 160 -7.52 -1.64 8.97
N THR A 161 -7.07 -0.58 9.63
CA THR A 161 -7.47 0.80 9.35
C THR A 161 -7.11 1.21 7.92
N GLY A 162 -5.89 0.90 7.47
CA GLY A 162 -5.44 1.21 6.12
C GLY A 162 -6.22 0.48 5.01
N ASN A 163 -6.66 -0.76 5.27
CA ASN A 163 -7.38 -1.56 4.27
C ASN A 163 -8.90 -1.32 4.27
N PHE A 164 -9.49 -1.07 5.43
CA PHE A 164 -10.96 -1.08 5.60
C PHE A 164 -11.56 0.29 5.92
N VAL A 165 -10.80 1.22 6.53
CA VAL A 165 -11.31 2.52 6.97
C VAL A 165 -10.84 3.65 6.05
N LEU A 166 -9.53 3.74 5.77
CA LEU A 166 -8.97 4.85 5.01
C LEU A 166 -9.33 4.76 3.52
N THR A 167 -9.96 5.82 3.02
CA THR A 167 -10.29 5.99 1.61
C THR A 167 -9.19 6.78 0.90
N GLY A 168 -8.95 6.47 -0.37
CA GLY A 168 -8.16 7.34 -1.25
C GLY A 168 -9.01 8.43 -1.90
N ASP A 169 -8.42 9.17 -2.83
CA ASP A 169 -9.08 10.27 -3.55
C ASP A 169 -10.37 9.86 -4.27
N ASN A 170 -10.50 8.58 -4.61
CA ASN A 170 -11.69 7.99 -5.22
C ASN A 170 -12.78 7.56 -4.24
N GLY A 171 -12.65 7.88 -2.95
CA GLY A 171 -13.61 7.52 -1.90
C GLY A 171 -13.70 6.03 -1.59
N ARG A 172 -12.82 5.19 -2.17
CA ARG A 172 -12.85 3.72 -2.01
C ARG A 172 -11.64 3.23 -1.22
N THR A 173 -11.87 2.32 -0.29
CA THR A 173 -10.82 1.66 0.50
C THR A 173 -10.16 0.52 -0.30
N PRO A 174 -8.94 0.08 0.06
CA PRO A 174 -8.32 -1.09 -0.55
C PRO A 174 -9.21 -2.35 -0.53
N ALA A 175 -9.90 -2.61 0.58
CA ALA A 175 -10.83 -3.73 0.71
C ALA A 175 -11.99 -3.64 -0.30
N MET A 176 -12.54 -2.43 -0.52
CA MET A 176 -13.58 -2.21 -1.52
C MET A 176 -13.10 -2.44 -2.95
N ARG A 177 -11.86 -2.04 -3.27
CA ARG A 177 -11.26 -2.29 -4.59
C ARG A 177 -11.03 -3.78 -4.86
N ARG A 178 -10.96 -4.58 -3.79
CA ARG A 178 -10.84 -6.05 -3.83
C ARG A 178 -12.19 -6.77 -3.76
N GLY A 179 -13.29 -6.04 -3.58
CA GLY A 179 -14.62 -6.63 -3.42
C GLY A 179 -14.83 -7.34 -2.07
N LEU A 180 -13.93 -7.13 -1.10
CA LEU A 180 -14.09 -7.67 0.25
C LEU A 180 -15.18 -6.93 1.02
N GLU A 181 -15.35 -5.63 0.75
CA GLU A 181 -16.35 -4.80 1.41
C GLU A 181 -17.08 -3.90 0.41
N ARG A 182 -18.33 -3.55 0.74
CA ARG A 182 -19.17 -2.69 -0.10
C ARG A 182 -19.05 -1.20 0.24
N LYS A 183 -18.63 -0.88 1.47
CA LYS A 183 -18.49 0.49 1.99
C LYS A 183 -17.22 0.62 2.85
N PRO A 184 -16.68 1.83 3.05
CA PRO A 184 -15.68 2.06 4.07
C PRO A 184 -16.25 1.72 5.45
N LEU A 185 -15.47 0.99 6.25
CA LEU A 185 -15.78 0.75 7.65
C LEU A 185 -15.38 1.97 8.48
N THR A 186 -16.02 2.15 9.63
CA THR A 186 -15.58 3.14 10.63
C THR A 186 -14.62 2.51 11.64
N PHE A 187 -14.02 3.32 12.51
CA PHE A 187 -13.19 2.80 13.60
C PHE A 187 -14.03 1.94 14.57
N GLU A 188 -15.30 2.30 14.75
CA GLU A 188 -16.25 1.56 15.57
C GLU A 188 -16.52 0.17 14.99
N ASP A 189 -16.73 0.08 13.66
CA ASP A 189 -16.90 -1.21 12.97
C ASP A 189 -15.68 -2.12 13.17
N LEU A 190 -14.48 -1.54 13.30
CA LEU A 190 -13.22 -2.27 13.50
C LEU A 190 -13.02 -2.74 14.94
N LEU A 191 -13.27 -1.85 15.91
CA LEU A 191 -12.97 -2.08 17.32
C LEU A 191 -14.11 -2.84 18.03
N TRP A 192 -15.35 -2.66 17.57
CA TRP A 192 -16.56 -3.23 18.17
C TRP A 192 -17.50 -3.80 17.10
N PRO A 193 -17.09 -4.84 16.37
CA PRO A 193 -17.90 -5.42 15.30
C PRO A 193 -19.26 -5.92 15.85
N GLY A 194 -20.35 -5.50 15.20
CA GLY A 194 -21.71 -5.94 15.52
C GLY A 194 -22.35 -5.29 16.75
N GLN A 195 -21.64 -4.45 17.50
CA GLN A 195 -22.19 -3.70 18.62
C GLN A 195 -22.72 -2.34 18.11
N ARG A 196 -23.99 -2.03 18.38
CA ARG A 196 -24.50 -0.67 18.22
C ARG A 196 -23.94 0.19 19.34
N ILE A 197 -22.83 0.87 19.08
CA ILE A 197 -22.38 1.94 19.96
C ILE A 197 -23.35 3.12 19.74
N PRO A 198 -24.05 3.60 20.78
CA PRO A 198 -24.89 4.77 20.64
C PRO A 198 -24.04 5.92 20.11
N PRO A 199 -24.53 6.68 19.10
CA PRO A 199 -23.75 7.77 18.54
C PRO A 199 -23.31 8.68 19.67
N PRO A 200 -22.03 9.10 19.72
CA PRO A 200 -21.57 10.00 20.76
C PRO A 200 -22.51 11.20 20.74
N GLY A 201 -23.15 11.46 21.89
CA GLY A 201 -24.14 12.53 22.01
C GLY A 201 -23.55 13.80 21.42
N ARG A 202 -24.23 14.39 20.43
CA ARG A 202 -23.73 15.55 19.66
C ARG A 202 -23.38 16.69 20.61
N SER A 203 -22.14 16.74 21.10
CA SER A 203 -21.58 17.96 21.67
C SER A 203 -21.31 18.86 20.48
N ARG A 204 -22.20 19.82 20.30
CA ARG A 204 -22.17 20.84 19.26
C ARG A 204 -21.01 21.81 19.53
N ARG A 205 -19.76 21.36 19.42
CA ARG A 205 -18.61 22.25 19.34
C ARG A 205 -18.31 22.54 17.87
N LYS A 206 -18.90 23.63 17.40
CA LYS A 206 -18.56 24.32 16.16
C LYS A 206 -17.09 24.72 16.25
N GLY A 207 -16.18 23.97 15.63
CA GLY A 207 -14.76 24.35 15.59
C GLY A 207 -13.80 23.23 15.18
N ARG A 208 -13.20 23.42 13.99
CA ARG A 208 -11.99 22.78 13.44
C ARG A 208 -12.14 21.35 12.88
N MET A 209 -12.76 21.26 11.71
CA MET A 209 -12.36 20.31 10.66
C MET A 209 -11.00 20.74 10.07
N ALA A 210 -9.93 20.67 10.87
CA ALA A 210 -8.57 20.92 10.39
C ALA A 210 -7.66 19.69 10.55
N SER A 211 -7.96 18.83 11.53
CA SER A 211 -7.05 17.77 11.98
C SER A 211 -7.04 16.53 11.06
N VAL A 212 -8.19 16.15 10.50
CA VAL A 212 -8.32 14.96 9.65
C VAL A 212 -7.74 15.22 8.25
N GLU A 213 -7.96 16.40 7.69
CA GLU A 213 -7.30 16.83 6.44
C GLU A 213 -5.80 17.02 6.61
N LEU A 214 -5.33 17.50 7.77
CA LEU A 214 -3.89 17.58 8.08
C LEU A 214 -3.25 16.19 8.17
N PHE A 215 -3.94 15.21 8.77
CA PHE A 215 -3.45 13.84 8.85
C PHE A 215 -3.47 13.14 7.48
N ALA A 216 -4.53 13.35 6.69
CA ALA A 216 -4.63 12.86 5.31
C ALA A 216 -3.57 13.50 4.39
N ARG A 217 -3.29 14.80 4.55
CA ARG A 217 -2.20 15.49 3.81
C ARG A 217 -0.81 15.03 4.23
N ALA A 218 -0.58 14.75 5.50
CA ALA A 218 0.68 14.18 6.00
C ALA A 218 0.94 12.76 5.46
N LEU A 219 -0.10 12.05 5.05
CA LEU A 219 -0.03 10.72 4.42
C LEU A 219 0.21 10.76 2.90
N GLN A 220 -0.05 11.89 2.22
CA GLN A 220 -0.07 11.96 0.74
C GLN A 220 1.13 12.65 0.06
N GLY A 221 2.04 13.37 0.75
CA GLY A 221 3.21 13.91 0.05
C GLY A 221 4.15 14.79 0.86
N GLY A 222 5.45 14.51 0.74
CA GLY A 222 6.53 15.27 1.35
C GLY A 222 6.64 16.70 0.80
N ARG A 223 6.63 17.67 1.72
CA ARG A 223 7.28 18.97 1.57
C ARG A 223 7.87 19.37 2.92
N SER A 224 9.13 19.79 2.90
CA SER A 224 9.87 20.30 4.05
C SER A 224 9.12 21.46 4.70
N ILE A 225 8.73 21.30 5.96
CA ILE A 225 8.30 22.41 6.80
C ILE A 225 9.58 23.08 7.30
N GLY A 226 9.92 24.22 6.68
CA GLY A 226 10.98 25.11 7.18
C GLY A 226 10.52 25.77 8.47
N TRP A 227 11.27 25.56 9.54
CA TRP A 227 11.08 26.27 10.81
C TRP A 227 11.58 27.71 10.65
N ARG A 228 10.66 28.69 10.67
CA ARG A 228 11.04 30.08 11.01
C ARG A 228 11.34 30.10 12.50
N ARG A 229 12.56 30.52 12.84
CA ARG A 229 12.95 30.88 14.21
C ARG A 229 12.28 32.22 14.54
N HIS A 230 11.55 32.25 15.65
CA HIS A 230 11.45 33.44 16.48
C HIS A 230 12.43 33.27 17.63
#